data_AF-A0AAW8W7J7-F1
#
_entry.id   AF-A0AAW8W7J7-F1
#
_cell.length_a   1.000
_cell.length_b   1.000
_cell.length_c   1.000
_cell.angle_alpha   90.00
_cell.angle_beta   90.00
_cell.angle_gamma   90.00
#
_symmetry.space_group_name_H-M   'P 1'
#
loop_
_entity.id
_entity.type
_entity.pdbx_description
1 polymer ?
#
loop_
_entity_poly.entity_id
_entity_poly.type
_entity_poly.pdbx_seq_one_letter_code
_entity_poly.pdbx_strand_id
1 'polypeptide(L)'
;MKNQWRIILTILLVIIVAIFAILNVESVPVSFGFTTVRWPLILILLVSILIGAVLMILFSTITSVRHNRAYKDLEKELATLNQENDQLKKRLQNSHGKQVVGQQEKQIQDLETQVKALKQQLAAK
;
A
#
# COMPACT_ATOMS: atom_id res chain seq x y z
N MET A 1 23.45 11.36 -9.67
CA MET A 1 23.98 10.79 -10.95
C MET A 1 23.09 9.70 -11.57
N LYS A 2 22.30 8.92 -10.81
CA LYS A 2 21.51 7.76 -11.32
C LYS A 2 20.42 8.08 -12.38
N ASN A 3 19.98 9.34 -12.49
CA ASN A 3 18.93 9.73 -13.46
C ASN A 3 19.47 10.45 -14.71
N GLN A 4 20.71 11.00 -14.66
CA GLN A 4 21.29 11.70 -15.82
C GLN A 4 21.64 10.72 -16.95
N TRP A 5 22.05 9.49 -16.61
CA TRP A 5 22.33 8.47 -17.62
C TRP A 5 21.07 8.07 -18.42
N ARG A 6 19.89 8.08 -17.79
CA ARG A 6 18.61 7.86 -18.50
C ARG A 6 18.33 8.96 -19.54
N ILE A 7 18.67 10.20 -19.22
CA ILE A 7 18.52 11.33 -20.15
C ILE A 7 19.47 11.13 -21.35
N ILE A 8 20.73 10.80 -21.09
CA ILE A 8 21.72 10.53 -22.15
C ILE A 8 21.25 9.38 -23.06
N LEU A 9 20.79 8.27 -22.48
CA LEU A 9 20.23 7.15 -23.25
C LEU A 9 19.01 7.56 -24.07
N THR A 10 18.13 8.40 -23.52
CA THR A 10 16.95 8.88 -24.24
C THR A 10 17.34 9.74 -25.44
N ILE A 11 18.30 10.65 -25.26
CA ILE A 11 18.81 11.48 -26.36
C ILE A 11 19.44 10.59 -27.44
N LEU A 12 20.28 9.62 -27.04
CA LEU A 12 20.89 8.70 -27.98
C LEU A 12 19.84 7.91 -28.78
N LEU A 13 18.80 7.41 -28.10
CA LEU A 13 17.70 6.71 -28.74
C LEU A 13 16.94 7.61 -29.73
N VAL A 14 16.66 8.86 -29.36
CA VAL A 14 16.00 9.83 -30.24
C VAL A 14 16.82 10.08 -31.51
N ILE A 15 18.14 10.20 -31.38
CA ILE A 15 19.04 10.35 -32.55
C ILE A 15 18.98 9.11 -33.43
N ILE A 16 19.04 7.90 -32.86
CA ILE A 16 18.93 6.64 -33.60
C ILE A 16 17.60 6.58 -34.37
N VAL A 17 16.49 6.92 -33.71
CA VAL A 17 15.15 6.94 -34.33
C VAL A 17 15.08 7.98 -35.46
N ALA A 18 15.68 9.16 -35.27
CA ALA A 18 15.72 10.20 -36.31
C ALA A 18 16.53 9.75 -37.54
N ILE A 19 17.68 9.11 -37.34
CA ILE A 19 18.47 8.53 -38.43
C ILE A 19 17.65 7.43 -39.13
N PHE A 20 17.03 6.54 -38.36
CA PHE A 20 16.17 5.50 -38.92
C PHE A 20 15.01 6.08 -39.75
N ALA A 21 14.41 7.18 -39.30
CA ALA A 21 13.35 7.87 -40.03
C ALA A 21 13.82 8.45 -41.38
N ILE A 22 15.01 9.06 -41.41
CA ILE A 22 15.60 9.59 -42.65
C ILE A 22 15.90 8.45 -43.64
N LEU A 23 16.51 7.37 -43.14
CA LEU A 23 16.89 6.22 -43.98
C LEU A 23 15.69 5.43 -44.50
N ASN A 24 14.53 5.50 -43.84
CA ASN A 24 13.32 4.72 -44.15
C ASN A 24 12.12 5.62 -44.46
N VAL A 25 12.35 6.77 -45.11
CA VAL A 25 11.28 7.68 -45.56
C VAL A 25 10.55 7.19 -46.82
N GLU A 26 10.87 5.97 -47.28
CA GLU A 26 10.27 5.37 -48.46
C GLU A 26 8.74 5.24 -48.32
N SER A 27 8.04 5.70 -49.35
CA SER A 27 6.57 5.69 -49.39
C SER A 27 6.04 4.34 -49.86
N VAL A 28 5.30 3.67 -48.98
CA VAL A 28 4.72 2.34 -49.20
C VAL A 28 3.19 2.46 -49.30
N PRO A 29 2.53 1.74 -50.23
CA PRO A 29 1.08 1.70 -50.30
C PRO A 29 0.50 0.95 -49.09
N VAL A 30 -0.45 1.58 -48.40
CA VAL A 30 -1.20 0.99 -47.29
C VAL A 30 -2.66 0.90 -47.69
N SER A 31 -3.21 -0.31 -47.69
CA SER A 31 -4.63 -0.54 -47.92
C SER A 31 -5.38 -0.57 -46.59
N PHE A 32 -6.40 0.28 -46.48
CA PHE A 32 -7.34 0.31 -45.34
C PHE A 32 -8.62 -0.50 -45.64
N GLY A 33 -8.62 -1.31 -46.70
CA GLY A 33 -9.77 -2.10 -47.15
C GLY A 33 -10.75 -1.34 -48.06
N PHE A 34 -10.94 -0.04 -47.83
CA PHE A 34 -11.80 0.83 -48.66
C PHE A 34 -11.03 1.87 -49.49
N THR A 35 -9.77 2.14 -49.13
CA THR A 35 -8.88 3.04 -49.87
C THR A 35 -7.43 2.63 -49.69
N THR A 36 -6.58 3.04 -50.61
CA THR A 36 -5.13 2.83 -50.55
C THR A 36 -4.42 4.17 -50.56
N VAL A 37 -3.58 4.41 -49.56
CA VAL A 37 -2.83 5.66 -49.42
C VAL A 37 -1.34 5.32 -49.32
N ARG A 38 -0.49 6.12 -49.98
CA ARG A 38 0.97 5.95 -49.94
C ARG A 38 1.57 6.84 -48.86
N TRP A 39 1.99 6.27 -47.74
CA TRP A 39 2.65 6.98 -46.64
C TRP A 39 4.06 6.43 -46.40
N PRO A 40 5.00 7.25 -45.88
CA PRO A 40 6.31 6.77 -45.44
C PRO A 40 6.21 5.65 -44.41
N LEU A 41 6.99 4.58 -44.58
CA LEU A 41 6.97 3.40 -43.70
C LEU A 41 7.17 3.77 -42.22
N ILE A 42 8.09 4.70 -41.95
CA ILE A 42 8.36 5.17 -40.58
C ILE A 42 7.12 5.76 -39.90
N LEU A 43 6.27 6.49 -40.61
CA LEU A 43 5.08 7.10 -40.01
C LEU A 43 4.08 6.03 -39.55
N ILE A 44 3.93 4.96 -40.34
CA ILE A 44 3.06 3.82 -40.00
C ILE A 44 3.57 3.15 -38.72
N LEU A 45 4.89 2.95 -38.63
CA LEU A 45 5.53 2.35 -37.46
C LEU A 45 5.37 3.23 -36.20
N LEU A 46 5.61 4.54 -36.32
CA LEU A 46 5.44 5.49 -35.21
C LEU A 46 3.99 5.53 -34.71
N VAL A 47 3.00 5.58 -35.60
CA VAL A 47 1.58 5.55 -35.23
C VAL A 47 1.23 4.22 -34.55
N SER A 48 1.75 3.10 -35.03
CA SER A 48 1.50 1.79 -34.42
C SER A 48 2.07 1.69 -33.00
N ILE A 49 3.30 2.18 -32.80
CA ILE A 49 3.93 2.26 -31.47
C ILE A 49 3.14 3.18 -30.56
N LEU A 50 2.69 4.33 -31.07
CA LEU A 50 1.87 5.28 -30.32
C LEU A 50 0.56 4.65 -29.86
N ILE A 51 -0.14 3.93 -30.75
CA ILE A 51 -1.35 3.17 -30.39
C ILE A 51 -1.04 2.15 -29.29
N GLY A 52 0.06 1.41 -29.42
CA GLY A 52 0.51 0.46 -28.38
C GLY A 52 0.76 1.13 -27.02
N ALA A 53 1.41 2.30 -27.00
CA ALA A 53 1.66 3.08 -25.79
C ALA A 53 0.35 3.59 -25.17
N VAL A 54 -0.58 4.09 -25.97
CA VAL A 54 -1.91 4.50 -25.51
C VAL A 54 -2.66 3.31 -24.88
N LEU A 55 -2.69 2.15 -25.55
CA LEU A 55 -3.30 0.94 -25.01
C LEU A 55 -2.64 0.51 -23.69
N MET A 56 -1.31 0.55 -23.60
CA MET A 56 -0.58 0.25 -22.36
C MET A 56 -0.99 1.17 -21.22
N ILE A 57 -1.10 2.48 -21.45
CA ILE A 57 -1.54 3.46 -20.44
C ILE A 57 -2.99 3.18 -20.02
N LEU A 58 -3.88 2.90 -20.97
CA LEU A 58 -5.28 2.58 -20.69
C LEU A 58 -5.39 1.32 -19.81
N PHE A 59 -4.72 0.23 -20.18
CA PHE A 59 -4.70 -1.00 -19.38
C PHE A 59 -4.07 -0.79 -18.01
N SER A 60 -2.96 -0.06 -17.93
CA SER A 60 -2.32 0.28 -16.65
C SER A 60 -3.24 1.08 -15.75
N THR A 61 -4.01 2.03 -16.29
CA THR A 61 -4.91 2.86 -15.50
C THR A 61 -6.02 2.01 -14.87
N ILE A 62 -6.59 1.08 -15.64
CA ILE A 62 -7.63 0.15 -15.15
C ILE A 62 -7.10 -0.69 -13.99
N THR A 63 -5.91 -1.28 -14.13
CA THR A 63 -5.31 -2.12 -13.07
C THR A 63 -4.94 -1.29 -11.84
N SER A 64 -4.36 -0.10 -12.03
CA SER A 64 -4.03 0.82 -10.93
C SER A 64 -5.24 1.22 -10.11
N VAL A 65 -6.40 1.48 -10.72
CA VAL A 65 -7.64 1.80 -10.00
C VAL A 65 -8.09 0.64 -9.12
N ARG A 66 -8.05 -0.59 -9.65
CA ARG A 66 -8.38 -1.80 -8.86
C ARG A 66 -7.42 -2.00 -7.69
N HIS A 67 -6.12 -1.83 -7.91
CA HIS A 67 -5.13 -1.93 -6.84
C HIS A 67 -5.33 -0.85 -5.77
N ASN A 68 -5.64 0.38 -6.17
CA ASN A 68 -5.90 1.47 -5.22
C ASN A 68 -7.16 1.23 -4.38
N ARG A 69 -8.21 0.62 -4.94
CA ARG A 69 -9.40 0.22 -4.18
C ARG A 69 -9.05 -0.85 -3.14
N ALA A 70 -8.37 -1.92 -3.58
CA ALA A 70 -7.93 -2.99 -2.67
C ALA A 70 -7.01 -2.46 -1.55
N TYR A 71 -6.11 -1.52 -1.88
CA TYR A 71 -5.25 -0.87 -0.90
C TYR A 71 -6.06 -0.10 0.15
N LYS A 72 -7.05 0.69 -0.27
CA LYS A 72 -7.94 1.42 0.65
C LYS A 72 -8.78 0.50 1.52
N ASP A 73 -9.24 -0.62 0.98
CA ASP A 73 -10.01 -1.60 1.75
C ASP A 73 -9.12 -2.27 2.81
N LEU A 74 -7.89 -2.64 2.44
CA LEU A 74 -6.90 -3.18 3.38
C LEU A 74 -6.49 -2.17 4.45
N GLU A 75 -6.34 -0.89 4.08
CA GLU A 75 -6.03 0.19 5.01
C GLU A 75 -7.15 0.39 6.05
N LYS A 76 -8.41 0.30 5.62
CA LYS A 76 -9.57 0.33 6.54
C LYS A 76 -9.57 -0.86 7.48
N GLU A 77 -9.31 -2.07 6.98
CA GLU A 77 -9.25 -3.29 7.79
C GLU A 77 -8.15 -3.20 8.86
N LEU A 78 -6.97 -2.71 8.49
CA LEU A 78 -5.89 -2.43 9.44
C LEU A 78 -6.29 -1.40 10.49
N ALA A 79 -6.98 -0.32 10.11
CA ALA A 79 -7.45 0.68 11.05
C ALA A 79 -8.44 0.07 12.07
N THR A 80 -9.39 -0.77 11.62
CA THR A 80 -10.32 -1.47 12.52
C THR A 80 -9.62 -2.46 13.44
N LEU A 81 -8.68 -3.27 12.93
CA LEU A 81 -7.93 -4.23 13.74
C LEU A 81 -7.05 -3.54 14.79
N ASN A 82 -6.46 -2.38 14.46
CA ASN A 82 -5.69 -1.59 15.42
C ASN A 82 -6.59 -1.02 16.52
N GLN A 83 -7.77 -0.50 16.17
CA GLN A 83 -8.74 -0.04 17.16
C GLN A 83 -9.20 -1.17 18.09
N GLU A 84 -9.48 -2.35 17.54
CA GLU A 84 -9.88 -3.52 18.34
C GLU A 84 -8.73 -3.97 19.26
N ASN A 85 -7.51 -4.03 18.76
CA ASN A 85 -6.33 -4.32 19.58
C ASN A 85 -6.16 -3.32 20.73
N ASP A 86 -6.33 -2.02 20.48
CA ASP A 86 -6.24 -1.00 21.51
C ASP A 86 -7.36 -1.13 22.55
N GLN A 87 -8.58 -1.45 22.12
CA GLN A 87 -9.69 -1.73 23.02
C GLN A 87 -9.43 -2.98 23.88
N LEU A 88 -8.94 -4.07 23.28
CA LEU A 88 -8.60 -5.30 23.98
C LEU A 88 -7.47 -5.07 24.98
N LYS A 89 -6.43 -4.31 24.63
CA LYS A 89 -5.35 -3.92 25.56
C LYS A 89 -5.88 -3.11 26.74
N LYS A 90 -6.76 -2.13 26.49
CA LYS A 90 -7.42 -1.37 27.58
C LYS A 90 -8.27 -2.26 28.47
N ARG A 91 -9.04 -3.19 27.90
CA ARG A 91 -9.83 -4.17 28.68
C ARG A 91 -8.94 -5.06 29.53
N LEU A 92 -7.83 -5.57 28.98
CA LEU A 92 -6.87 -6.38 29.73
C LEU A 92 -6.25 -5.60 30.89
N GLN A 93 -5.84 -4.35 30.68
CA GLN A 93 -5.33 -3.49 31.76
C GLN A 93 -6.38 -3.23 32.84
N ASN A 94 -7.61 -2.90 32.45
CA ASN A 94 -8.70 -2.64 33.40
C ASN A 94 -9.10 -3.90 34.18
N SER A 95 -9.07 -5.08 33.55
CA SER A 95 -9.34 -6.36 34.21
C SER A 95 -8.21 -6.77 35.16
N HIS A 96 -6.94 -6.61 34.77
CA HIS A 96 -5.80 -6.82 35.65
C HIS A 96 -5.83 -5.86 36.85
N GLY A 97 -6.09 -4.58 36.62
CA GLY A 97 -6.24 -3.60 37.70
C GLY A 97 -7.34 -3.99 38.69
N LYS A 98 -8.52 -4.41 38.20
CA LYS A 98 -9.62 -4.88 39.06
C LYS A 98 -9.29 -6.17 39.81
N GLN A 99 -8.57 -7.12 39.19
CA GLN A 99 -8.14 -8.35 39.85
C GLN A 99 -7.10 -8.08 40.95
N VAL A 100 -6.12 -7.23 40.69
CA VAL A 100 -5.07 -6.86 41.67
C VAL A 100 -5.69 -6.13 42.86
N VAL A 101 -6.58 -5.16 42.61
CA VAL A 101 -7.28 -4.43 43.67
C VAL A 101 -8.13 -5.40 44.51
N GLY A 102 -8.90 -6.30 43.88
CA GLY A 102 -9.69 -7.29 44.61
C GLY A 102 -8.87 -8.29 45.44
N GLN A 103 -7.64 -8.62 45.01
CA GLN A 103 -6.72 -9.45 45.79
C GLN A 103 -6.12 -8.69 46.98
N GLN A 104 -5.73 -7.44 46.79
CA GLN A 104 -5.21 -6.58 47.85
C GLN A 104 -6.27 -6.32 48.93
N GLU A 105 -7.52 -6.11 48.52
CA GLU A 105 -8.64 -5.86 49.44
C GLU A 105 -8.93 -7.09 50.33
N LYS A 106 -8.82 -8.30 49.76
CA LYS A 106 -8.88 -9.55 50.55
C LYS A 106 -7.70 -9.71 51.50
N GLN A 107 -6.49 -9.35 51.09
CA GLN A 107 -5.31 -9.40 51.96
C GLN A 107 -5.43 -8.44 53.14
N ILE A 108 -5.92 -7.22 52.90
CA ILE A 108 -6.14 -6.22 53.95
C ILE A 108 -7.17 -6.73 54.97
N GLN A 109 -8.29 -7.30 54.51
CA GLN A 109 -9.29 -7.89 55.40
C GLN A 109 -8.73 -9.03 56.25
N ASP A 110 -7.92 -9.91 55.66
CA ASP A 110 -7.32 -11.02 56.38
C ASP A 110 -6.31 -10.55 57.44
N LEU A 111 -5.45 -9.58 57.08
CA LEU A 111 -4.53 -8.92 58.00
C LEU A 111 -5.25 -8.21 59.15
N GLU A 112 -6.34 -7.48 58.87
CA GLU A 112 -7.15 -6.83 59.90
C GLU A 112 -7.76 -7.85 60.88
N THR A 113 -8.22 -8.99 60.34
CA THR A 113 -8.79 -10.08 61.13
C THR A 113 -7.73 -10.72 62.04
N GLN A 114 -6.53 -10.96 61.51
CA GLN A 114 -5.39 -11.46 62.27
C GLN A 114 -4.95 -10.47 63.37
N VAL A 115 -4.86 -9.17 63.04
CA VAL A 115 -4.53 -8.12 64.01
C VAL A 115 -5.58 -8.06 65.13
N LYS A 116 -6.87 -8.19 64.81
CA LYS A 116 -7.95 -8.21 65.79
C LYS A 116 -7.85 -9.43 66.71
N ALA A 117 -7.59 -10.61 66.15
CA ALA A 117 -7.42 -11.85 66.90
C ALA A 117 -6.19 -11.79 67.84
N LEU A 118 -5.06 -11.26 67.36
CA LEU A 118 -3.85 -11.08 68.15
C LEU A 118 -4.06 -10.09 69.30
N LYS A 119 -4.77 -8.98 69.06
CA LYS A 119 -5.14 -8.03 70.12
C LYS A 119 -6.03 -8.66 71.18
N GLN A 120 -6.98 -9.51 70.78
CA GLN A 120 -7.80 -10.27 71.74
C GLN A 120 -6.98 -11.26 72.56
N GLN A 121 -6.02 -11.96 71.95
CA GLN A 121 -5.11 -12.85 72.68
C GLN A 121 -4.21 -12.09 73.66
N LEU A 122 -3.75 -10.89 73.31
CA LEU A 122 -2.95 -10.05 74.21
C LEU A 122 -3.77 -9.45 75.35
N ALA A 123 -5.05 -9.16 75.14
CA ALA A 123 -5.94 -8.63 76.17
C ALA A 123 -6.49 -9.71 77.12
N ALA A 124 -6.45 -10.98 76.73
CA ALA A 124 -6.84 -12.13 77.54
C ALA A 124 -5.70 -12.68 78.42
N LYS A 125 -4.55 -12.01 78.43
CA LYS A 125 -3.36 -12.36 79.20
C LYS A 125 -3.09 -11.28 80.25
#